data_AF-M0NFK6-F1
#
_entry.id   AF-M0NFK6-F1
#
_cell.length_a   1.000
_cell.length_b   1.000
_cell.length_c   1.000
_cell.angle_alpha   90.00
_cell.angle_beta   90.00
_cell.angle_gamma   90.00
#
_symmetry.space_group_name_H-M   'P 1'
#
loop_
_entity.id
_entity.type
_entity.pdbx_description
1 polymer ?
#
loop_
_entity_poly.entity_id
_entity_poly.type
_entity_poly.pdbx_seq_one_letter_code
_entity_poly.pdbx_strand_id
1 'polypeptide(L)' 'MDRYEVEGHEVHDGEAKPTGTGAHVFVPKRWIGATVKIVRTSEPDPSDDE' A
#
# COMPACT_ATOMS: atom_id res chain seq x y z
N MET A 1 -10.58 14.58 -5.13
CA MET A 1 -9.75 13.41 -5.43
C MET A 1 -10.72 12.28 -5.72
N ASP A 2 -10.78 11.88 -6.99
CA ASP A 2 -11.63 10.78 -7.44
C ASP A 2 -11.30 9.50 -6.69
N ARG A 3 -12.35 8.81 -6.22
CA ARG A 3 -12.22 7.51 -5.58
C ARG A 3 -12.06 6.47 -6.69
N TYR A 4 -10.95 5.74 -6.66
CA TYR A 4 -10.75 4.61 -7.56
C TYR A 4 -11.25 3.33 -6.88
N GLU A 5 -12.00 2.51 -7.61
CA GLU A 5 -12.58 1.26 -7.10
C GLU A 5 -12.27 0.11 -8.05
N VAL A 6 -11.88 -1.04 -7.49
CA VAL A 6 -11.68 -2.30 -8.23
C VAL A 6 -12.58 -3.35 -7.59
N GLU A 7 -13.47 -3.94 -8.37
CA GLU A 7 -14.45 -4.92 -7.89
C GLU A 7 -15.28 -4.42 -6.69
N GLY A 8 -15.60 -3.12 -6.65
CA GLY A 8 -16.34 -2.48 -5.55
C GLY A 8 -15.52 -2.24 -4.28
N HIS A 9 -14.21 -2.47 -4.32
CA HIS A 9 -13.29 -2.17 -3.22
C HIS A 9 -12.56 -0.87 -3.49
N GLU A 10 -12.52 0.00 -2.48
CA GLU A 10 -11.75 1.25 -2.54
C GLU A 10 -10.26 0.94 -2.72
N VAL A 11 -9.63 1.61 -3.70
CA VAL A 11 -8.20 1.51 -3.94
C VAL A 11 -7.50 2.73 -3.39
N HIS A 12 -6.41 2.49 -2.68
CA HIS A 12 -5.48 3.51 -2.22
C HIS A 12 -4.10 3.21 -2.80
N ASP A 13 -3.56 4.16 -3.55
CA ASP A 13 -2.18 4.09 -4.02
C ASP A 13 -1.26 4.68 -2.94
N GLY A 14 -0.20 3.96 -2.63
CA GLY A 14 0.70 4.28 -1.53
C GLY A 14 2.02 3.57 -1.67
N GLU A 15 3.10 4.29 -1.35
CA GLU A 15 4.45 3.77 -1.36
C GLU A 15 4.72 2.99 -0.07
N ALA A 16 5.26 1.77 -0.23
CA ALA A 16 5.78 1.00 0.89
C ALA A 16 7.12 1.60 1.34
N LYS A 17 7.23 1.94 2.62
CA LYS A 17 8.43 2.56 3.21
C LYS A 17 9.09 1.63 4.23
N PRO A 18 10.43 1.63 4.32
CA PRO A 18 11.14 0.78 5.28
C PRO A 18 10.79 1.17 6.73
N THR A 19 10.67 0.16 7.58
CA THR A 19 10.33 0.30 9.00
C THR A 19 10.86 -0.88 9.80
N GLY A 20 11.94 -0.67 10.54
CA GLY A 20 12.61 -1.75 11.26
C GLY A 20 13.07 -2.83 10.28
N THR A 21 12.57 -4.06 10.45
CA THR A 21 12.90 -5.22 9.60
C THR A 21 11.89 -5.46 8.47
N GLY A 22 11.00 -4.51 8.16
CA GLY A 22 9.96 -4.68 7.15
C GLY A 22 9.60 -3.37 6.45
N ALA A 23 8.42 -3.35 5.83
CA ALA A 23 7.90 -2.15 5.16
C ALA A 23 6.42 -1.91 5.52
N HIS A 24 6.03 -0.63 5.55
CA HIS A 24 4.64 -0.21 5.79
C HIS A 24 4.15 0.67 4.64
N VAL A 25 2.87 0.53 4.31
CA VAL A 25 2.13 1.50 3.50
C VAL A 25 1.20 2.28 4.43
N PHE A 26 1.26 3.61 4.38
CA PHE A 26 0.28 4.43 5.10
C PHE A 26 -1.06 4.42 4.36
N VAL A 27 -2.14 4.10 5.07
CA VAL A 27 -3.50 4.06 4.53
C VAL A 27 -4.40 5.11 5.19
N PRO A 28 -5.55 5.47 4.59
CA PRO A 28 -6.49 6.40 5.21
C PRO A 28 -6.95 5.93 6.59
N LYS A 29 -7.00 6.84 7.58
CA LYS A 29 -7.44 6.51 8.95
C LYS A 29 -8.82 5.83 9.03
N ARG A 30 -9.70 6.09 8.05
CA ARG A 30 -11.02 5.45 7.96
C ARG A 30 -10.97 3.94 7.70
N TRP A 31 -9.82 3.38 7.32
CA TRP A 31 -9.61 1.93 7.14
C TRP A 31 -9.22 1.20 8.42
N ILE A 32 -9.08 1.89 9.57
CA ILE A 32 -8.77 1.23 10.85
C ILE A 32 -9.84 0.17 11.15
N GLY A 33 -9.40 -1.07 11.38
CA GLY A 33 -10.27 -2.22 11.63
C GLY A 33 -10.80 -2.94 10.38
N ALA A 34 -10.51 -2.44 9.17
CA ALA A 34 -10.86 -3.12 7.94
C ALA A 34 -9.86 -4.24 7.59
N THR A 35 -10.36 -5.32 6.98
CA THR A 35 -9.51 -6.32 6.33
C THR A 35 -9.06 -5.79 4.97
N VAL A 36 -7.76 -5.71 4.73
CA VAL A 36 -7.19 -5.15 3.50
C VAL A 36 -6.31 -6.17 2.78
N LYS A 37 -6.25 -6.07 1.45
CA LYS A 37 -5.30 -6.80 0.59
C LYS A 37 -4.40 -5.78 -0.10
N ILE A 38 -3.09 -6.02 -0.09
CA ILE A 38 -2.10 -5.16 -0.76
C ILE A 38 -1.63 -5.86 -2.03
N VAL A 39 -1.57 -5.12 -3.14
CA VAL A 39 -1.08 -5.60 -4.44
C VAL A 39 0.10 -4.73 -4.84
N ARG A 40 1.25 -5.34 -5.13
CA ARG A 40 2.44 -4.63 -5.62
C ARG A 40 2.24 -4.25 -7.10
N THR A 41 2.41 -2.98 -7.43
CA THR A 41 2.19 -2.44 -8.79
C THR A 41 3.47 -2.00 -9.50
N SER A 42 4.59 -1.92 -8.77
CA SER A 42 5.91 -1.55 -9.29
C SER A 42 6.95 -2.64 -9.01
N GLU A 43 8.04 -2.66 -9.78
CA GLU A 43 9.20 -3.51 -9.51
C GLU A 43 10.04 -2.89 -8.38
N PRO A 44 10.72 -3.71 -7.52
CA PRO A 44 11.64 -3.19 -6.53
C PRO A 44 12.84 -2.56 -7.21
N ASP A 45 13.34 -1.45 -6.68
CA ASP A 45 14.65 -0.94 -7.09
C ASP A 45 15.71 -1.96 -6.67
N PRO A 46 16.59 -2.42 -7.60
CA PRO A 46 17.58 -3.45 -7.32
C PRO A 46 18.69 -3.01 -6.34
N SER A 47 18.65 -1.77 -5.87
CA SER A 47 19.64 -1.17 -4.98
C SER A 47 19.24 -1.17 -3.50
N ASP A 48 18.05 -1.66 -3.15
CA ASP A 48 17.53 -1.68 -1.77
C ASP A 48 17.87 -2.98 -0.99
N ASP A 49 18.59 -3.92 -1.63
CA ASP A 49 18.97 -5.24 -1.07
C ASP A 49 20.42 -5.29 -0.52
N GLU A 50 21.11 -4.15 -0.38
CA GLU A 50 22.48 -4.05 0.21
C GLU A 50 22.52 -3.52 1.65
#